data_AF-A0A1X9YNT5-F1
#
_entry.id   AF-A0A1X9YNT5-F1
#
_cell.length_a   1.000
_cell.length_b   1.000
_cell.length_c   1.000
_cell.angle_alpha   90.00
_cell.angle_beta   90.00
_cell.angle_gamma   90.00
#
_symmetry.space_group_name_H-M   'P 1'
#
loop_
_entity.id
_entity.type
_entity.pdbx_description
1 polymer ?
#
loop_
_entity_poly.entity_id
_entity_poly.type
_entity_poly.pdbx_seq_one_letter_code
_entity_poly.pdbx_strand_id
1 'polypeptide(L)' 'MENSHTNQSLKSLLQNPGALADLLQNPGKGGLDFYNGLSTKEKQYVVFAAAAGLAIYGLYLGRKGK' A
#
# COMPACT_ATOMS: atom_id res chain seq x y z
N MET A 1 -25.86 10.39 -9.98
CA MET A 1 -25.61 9.11 -9.28
C MET A 1 -24.43 9.35 -8.37
N GLU A 2 -24.70 9.54 -7.08
CA GLU A 2 -23.68 9.81 -6.07
C GLU A 2 -23.00 8.48 -5.73
N ASN A 3 -21.84 8.24 -6.34
CA ASN A 3 -21.04 7.06 -6.04
C ASN A 3 -20.35 7.28 -4.69
N SER A 4 -21.08 7.01 -3.61
CA SER A 4 -20.53 6.90 -2.26
C SER A 4 -19.67 5.65 -2.16
N HIS A 5 -18.53 5.64 -2.87
CA HIS A 5 -17.41 4.79 -2.52
C HIS A 5 -16.99 5.23 -1.13
N THR A 6 -17.17 4.38 -0.13
CA THR A 6 -16.49 4.51 1.15
C THR A 6 -15.00 4.61 0.84
N ASN A 7 -14.48 5.83 0.75
CA ASN A 7 -13.11 6.12 0.37
C ASN A 7 -12.20 5.62 1.49
N GLN A 8 -11.85 4.34 1.46
CA GLN A 8 -10.72 3.86 2.24
C GLN A 8 -9.50 4.61 1.71
N SER A 9 -8.96 5.48 2.55
CA SER A 9 -7.77 6.26 2.24
C SER A 9 -6.56 5.62 2.89
N LEU A 10 -5.39 5.81 2.28
CA LEU A 10 -4.09 5.51 2.92
C LEU A 10 -3.98 6.17 4.30
N LYS A 11 -4.60 7.34 4.47
CA LYS A 11 -4.64 8.04 5.76
C LYS A 11 -5.41 7.27 6.83
N SER A 12 -6.52 6.63 6.47
CA SER A 12 -7.29 5.81 7.41
C SER A 12 -6.51 4.59 7.87
N LEU A 13 -5.67 4.03 7.01
CA LEU A 13 -4.79 2.91 7.36
C LEU A 13 -3.72 3.34 8.38
N LEU A 14 -3.14 4.54 8.22
CA LEU A 14 -2.18 5.11 9.18
C LEU A 14 -2.82 5.50 10.52
N GLN A 15 -4.10 5.88 10.51
CA GLN A 15 -4.85 6.27 11.70
C GLN A 15 -5.42 5.07 12.47
N ASN A 16 -5.61 3.93 11.81
CA ASN A 16 -6.10 2.70 12.44
C ASN A 16 -5.02 1.62 12.47
N PRO A 17 -4.26 1.52 13.58
CA PRO A 17 -3.21 0.50 13.71
C PRO A 17 -3.75 -0.94 13.66
N GLY A 18 -5.03 -1.16 14.01
CA GLY A 18 -5.69 -2.47 13.86
C GLY A 18 -5.86 -2.90 12.40
N ALA A 19 -6.24 -1.96 11.51
CA ALA A 19 -6.38 -2.25 10.08
C ALA A 19 -5.01 -2.56 9.44
N LEU A 20 -3.95 -1.89 9.90
CA LEU A 20 -2.57 -2.23 9.55
C LEU A 20 -2.19 -3.64 10.04
N ALA A 21 -2.55 -3.99 11.28
CA ALA A 21 -2.25 -5.31 11.84
C ALA A 21 -2.95 -6.44 11.07
N ASP A 22 -4.23 -6.27 10.71
CA ASP A 22 -4.98 -7.22 9.88
C ASP A 22 -4.38 -7.36 8.47
N LEU A 23 -3.96 -6.24 7.88
CA LEU A 23 -3.27 -6.22 6.59
C LEU A 23 -1.94 -6.99 6.66
N LEU A 24 -1.18 -6.85 7.75
CA LEU A 24 0.09 -7.52 7.96
C LEU A 24 -0.07 -9.01 8.29
N GLN A 25 -1.14 -9.39 9.01
CA GLN A 25 -1.44 -10.79 9.28
C GLN A 25 -1.90 -11.54 8.03
N ASN A 26 -2.67 -10.89 7.16
CA ASN A 26 -3.20 -11.47 5.94
C ASN A 26 -2.93 -10.59 4.69
N PRO A 27 -1.67 -10.46 4.28
CA PRO A 27 -1.27 -9.53 3.22
C PRO A 27 -1.86 -9.87 1.85
N GLY A 28 -2.20 -11.15 1.60
CA GLY A 28 -2.85 -11.57 0.37
C GLY A 28 -4.27 -11.01 0.24
N LYS A 29 -5.17 -11.38 1.16
CA LYS A 29 -6.57 -10.92 1.10
C LYS A 29 -6.73 -9.48 1.59
N GLY A 30 -6.26 -9.16 2.79
CA GLY A 30 -6.39 -7.83 3.38
C GLY A 30 -5.68 -6.76 2.56
N GLY A 31 -4.50 -7.09 2.01
CA GLY A 31 -3.75 -6.20 1.12
C GLY A 31 -4.48 -5.91 -0.19
N LEU A 32 -5.02 -6.94 -0.85
CA LEU A 32 -5.76 -6.78 -2.10
C LEU A 32 -7.08 -6.04 -1.89
N ASP A 33 -7.83 -6.35 -0.84
CA ASP A 33 -9.10 -5.69 -0.53
C ASP A 33 -8.88 -4.21 -0.21
N PHE A 34 -7.86 -3.89 0.60
CA PHE A 34 -7.47 -2.51 0.87
C PHE A 34 -7.05 -1.78 -0.40
N TYR A 35 -6.14 -2.38 -1.19
CA TYR A 35 -5.69 -1.76 -2.45
C TYR A 35 -6.87 -1.53 -3.39
N ASN A 36 -7.79 -2.48 -3.50
CA ASN A 36 -8.97 -2.35 -4.35
C ASN A 36 -9.93 -1.25 -3.88
N GLY A 37 -10.04 -1.04 -2.56
CA GLY A 37 -10.82 0.03 -1.93
C GLY A 37 -10.22 1.44 -2.05
N LEU A 38 -8.94 1.55 -2.41
CA LEU A 38 -8.29 2.84 -2.65
C LEU A 38 -8.85 3.55 -3.89
N SER A 39 -8.86 4.88 -3.84
CA SER A 39 -9.09 5.71 -5.02
C SER A 39 -8.00 5.51 -6.08
N THR A 40 -8.29 5.80 -7.36
CA THR A 40 -7.32 5.65 -8.45
C THR A 40 -6.02 6.43 -8.21
N LYS A 41 -6.10 7.62 -7.57
CA LYS A 41 -4.92 8.41 -7.20
C LYS A 41 -4.07 7.70 -6.15
N GLU A 42 -4.70 7.16 -5.11
CA GLU A 42 -3.98 6.46 -4.03
C GLU A 42 -3.39 5.14 -4.50
N LYS A 43 -4.07 4.42 -5.40
CA LYS A 43 -3.50 3.23 -6.08
C LYS A 43 -2.19 3.58 -6.79
N GLN A 44 -2.17 4.69 -7.53
CA GLN A 44 -0.95 5.17 -8.20
C GLN A 44 0.18 5.45 -7.20
N TYR A 45 -0.11 6.12 -6.07
CA TYR A 45 0.88 6.36 -5.03
C TYR A 45 1.47 5.07 -4.44
N VAL A 46 0.64 4.06 -4.20
CA VAL A 46 1.11 2.74 -3.71
C VAL A 46 2.05 2.09 -4.72
N VAL A 47 1.69 2.11 -6.01
CA VAL A 47 2.53 1.53 -7.07
C VAL A 47 3.87 2.28 -7.19
N PHE A 48 3.85 3.62 -7.15
CA PHE A 48 5.08 4.42 -7.18
C PHE A 48 5.96 4.18 -5.95
N ALA A 49 5.36 4.08 -4.76
CA ALA A 49 6.08 3.77 -3.53
C ALA A 49 6.71 2.37 -3.59
N ALA A 50 5.98 1.37 -4.10
CA ALA A 50 6.51 0.02 -4.31
C ALA A 50 7.68 0.02 -5.31
N ALA A 51 7.55 0.71 -6.44
CA ALA A 51 8.62 0.83 -7.43
C ALA A 51 9.87 1.52 -6.86
N ALA A 52 9.70 2.63 -6.13
CA ALA A 52 10.80 3.32 -5.47
C ALA A 52 11.48 2.43 -4.42
N GLY A 53 10.70 1.71 -3.62
CA GLY A 53 11.21 0.76 -2.63
C GLY A 53 12.04 -0.36 -3.27
N LEU A 54 11.56 -0.93 -4.36
CA LEU A 54 12.30 -1.95 -5.13
C LEU A 54 13.58 -1.39 -5.74
N ALA A 55 13.55 -0.18 -6.30
CA ALA A 55 14.73 0.47 -6.86
C ALA A 55 15.80 0.72 -5.78
N ILE A 56 15.40 1.27 -4.63
CA ILE A 56 16.29 1.52 -3.49
C ILE A 56 16.86 0.20 -2.95
N TYR A 57 16.01 -0.83 -2.79
CA TYR A 57 16.44 -2.15 -2.32
C TYR A 57 17.43 -2.81 -3.28
N GLY A 58 17.20 -2.71 -4.60
CA GLY A 58 18.12 -3.19 -5.63
C GLY A 58 19.48 -2.48 -5.56
N LEU A 59 19.49 -1.16 -5.41
CA LEU A 59 20.73 -0.39 -5.20
C LEU A 59 21.46 -0.78 -3.91
N TYR A 60 20.72 -1.03 -2.82
CA TYR A 60 21.27 -1.45 -1.54
C TYR A 60 21.92 -2.84 -1.63
N LEU A 61 21.25 -3.82 -2.23
CA LEU A 61 21.81 -5.15 -2.47
C LEU A 61 23.08 -5.08 -3.34
N GLY A 62 23.06 -4.27 -4.40
CA GLY A 62 24.24 -4.06 -5.27
C GLY A 62 25.42 -3.40 -4.55
N ARG A 63 25.17 -2.64 -3.47
CA ARG A 63 26.23 -2.10 -2.59
C ARG A 63 26.72 -3.09 -1.55
N LYS A 64 25.85 -3.97 -1.03
CA LYS A 64 26.21 -4.97 -0.01
C LYS A 64 27.04 -6.13 -0.58
N GLY A 65 26.95 -6.38 -1.88
CA GLY A 65 27.77 -7.36 -2.59
C GLY A 65 29.15 -6.87 -3.06
N LYS A 66 29.59 -5.69 -2.65
CA LYS A 66 30.94 -5.14 -2.92
C LYS A 66 31.78 -5.11 -1.65
#